data_AF-A0A8T5LNE2-F1
#
_entry.id   AF-A0A8T5LNE2-F1
#
_cell.length_a   1.000
_cell.length_b   1.000
_cell.length_c   1.000
_cell.angle_alpha   90.00
_cell.angle_beta   90.00
_cell.angle_gamma   90.00
#
_symmetry.space_group_name_H-M   'P 1'
#
loop_
_entity.id
_entity.type
_entity.pdbx_description
1 polymer ?
#
loop_
_entity_poly.entity_id
_entity_poly.type
_entity_poly.pdbx_seq_one_letter_code
_entity_poly.pdbx_strand_id
1 'polypeptide(L)'
;MAELVAKTGVKKESGYLYFVDKNGNVARALMSRAGRKKGKVKKEVVAKTGVKKVSGYLYFVDKNGNVARAKMARGRKAGKKKAAKKVVKKKAVKKKVVKKKAAKKAVKKKPAKKKK
;
A
#
# COMPACT_ATOMS: atom_id res chain seq x y z
N MET A 1 25.23 -7.17 -12.13
CA MET A 1 25.26 -8.61 -11.82
C MET A 1 24.78 -8.79 -10.38
N ALA A 2 23.98 -9.82 -10.11
CA ALA A 2 23.56 -10.15 -8.74
C ALA A 2 24.40 -11.32 -8.24
N GLU A 3 24.78 -11.29 -6.97
CA GLU A 3 25.57 -12.33 -6.31
C GLU A 3 24.66 -13.22 -5.46
N LEU A 4 24.89 -14.53 -5.54
CA LEU A 4 24.20 -15.51 -4.70
C LEU A 4 24.75 -15.42 -3.27
N VAL A 5 23.86 -15.27 -2.28
CA VAL A 5 24.24 -15.15 -0.86
C VAL A 5 23.88 -16.41 -0.09
N ALA A 6 22.72 -17.00 -0.36
CA ALA A 6 22.29 -18.24 0.28
C ALA A 6 21.42 -19.07 -0.67
N LYS A 7 21.67 -20.38 -0.69
CA LYS A 7 20.83 -21.36 -1.40
C LYS A 7 19.67 -21.74 -0.48
N THR A 8 18.44 -21.57 -0.96
CA THR A 8 17.23 -21.91 -0.20
C THR A 8 16.23 -22.75 -0.96
N GLY A 9 16.26 -22.75 -2.30
CA GLY A 9 15.37 -23.56 -3.12
C GLY A 9 13.87 -23.32 -2.87
N VAL A 10 13.49 -22.11 -2.44
CA VAL A 10 12.10 -21.81 -2.08
C VAL A 10 11.23 -21.80 -3.33
N LYS A 11 10.24 -22.70 -3.39
CA LYS A 11 9.23 -22.71 -4.44
C LYS A 11 8.30 -21.50 -4.28
N LYS A 12 8.15 -20.73 -5.36
CA LYS A 12 7.28 -19.55 -5.38
C LYS A 12 5.86 -19.96 -5.78
N GLU A 13 4.92 -19.69 -4.90
CA GLU A 13 3.49 -19.89 -5.14
C GLU A 13 2.86 -18.62 -5.71
N SER A 14 1.88 -18.80 -6.61
CA SER A 14 1.12 -17.70 -7.17
C SER A 14 0.30 -16.98 -6.09
N GLY A 15 0.25 -15.66 -6.14
CA GLY A 15 -0.52 -14.84 -5.18
C GLY A 15 0.27 -14.40 -3.94
N TYR A 16 1.51 -14.87 -3.79
CA TYR A 16 2.41 -14.46 -2.71
C TYR A 16 3.55 -13.59 -3.20
N LEU A 17 3.99 -12.67 -2.33
CA LEU A 17 5.21 -11.91 -2.48
C LEU A 17 6.29 -12.52 -1.58
N TYR A 18 7.42 -12.87 -2.17
CA TYR A 18 8.59 -13.41 -1.47
C TYR A 18 9.63 -12.32 -1.28
N PHE A 19 10.12 -12.17 -0.05
CA PHE A 19 11.10 -11.14 0.30
C PHE A 19 11.99 -11.60 1.47
N VAL A 20 13.12 -10.92 1.65
CA VAL A 20 14.01 -11.13 2.80
C VAL A 20 13.59 -10.23 3.95
N ASP A 21 13.26 -10.79 5.11
CA ASP A 21 12.82 -10.06 6.30
C ASP A 21 13.96 -9.29 6.99
N LYS A 22 13.68 -8.66 8.13
CA LYS A 22 14.71 -7.91 8.89
C LYS A 22 15.78 -8.82 9.50
N ASN A 23 15.42 -10.07 9.79
CA ASN A 23 16.31 -11.05 10.40
C ASN A 23 17.17 -11.78 9.36
N GLY A 24 16.99 -11.48 8.08
CA GLY A 24 17.74 -12.10 7.00
C GLY A 24 17.18 -13.45 6.54
N ASN A 25 15.91 -13.73 6.83
CA ASN A 25 15.19 -14.94 6.43
C ASN A 25 14.29 -14.69 5.23
N VAL A 26 13.96 -15.76 4.49
CA VAL A 26 13.00 -15.69 3.39
C VAL A 26 11.60 -15.82 3.95
N ALA A 27 10.77 -14.80 3.71
CA ALA A 27 9.37 -14.77 4.12
C ALA A 27 8.44 -14.54 2.92
N ARG A 28 7.21 -15.02 3.06
CA ARG A 28 6.11 -14.80 2.10
C ARG A 28 4.97 -14.01 2.75
N ALA A 29 4.26 -13.24 1.93
CA ALA A 29 3.02 -12.57 2.32
C ALA A 29 2.05 -12.49 1.15
N LEU A 30 0.75 -12.52 1.41
CA LEU A 30 -0.27 -12.37 0.37
C LEU A 30 -0.13 -11.01 -0.34
N MET A 31 -0.13 -11.04 -1.68
CA MET A 31 0.07 -9.85 -2.50
C MET A 31 -1.17 -8.96 -2.46
N SER A 32 -1.00 -7.71 -2.02
CA SER A 32 -2.09 -6.72 -2.07
C SER A 32 -2.27 -6.25 -3.52
N ARG A 33 -3.39 -6.66 -4.14
CA ARG A 33 -3.77 -6.21 -5.50
C ARG A 33 -4.34 -4.79 -5.44
N ALA A 34 -4.29 -4.07 -6.58
CA ALA A 34 -4.82 -2.72 -6.70
C ALA A 34 -6.28 -2.62 -6.20
N GLY A 35 -6.59 -1.54 -5.48
CA GLY A 35 -7.91 -1.31 -4.87
C GLY A 35 -8.11 -1.92 -3.48
N ARG A 36 -7.24 -2.82 -3.01
CA ARG A 36 -7.28 -3.30 -1.62
C ARG A 36 -6.60 -2.30 -0.70
N LYS A 37 -7.24 -1.96 0.43
CA LYS A 37 -6.60 -1.21 1.51
C LYS A 37 -5.37 -1.99 1.96
N LYS A 38 -4.20 -1.33 2.00
CA LYS A 38 -2.92 -1.91 2.38
C LYS A 38 -2.94 -2.23 3.88
N GLY A 39 -3.54 -3.36 4.24
CA GLY A 39 -3.65 -3.84 5.62
C GLY A 39 -2.39 -4.55 6.11
N LYS A 40 -2.32 -4.84 7.41
CA LYS A 40 -1.29 -5.69 8.02
C LYS A 40 -1.50 -7.14 7.54
N VAL A 41 -0.85 -7.52 6.45
CA VAL A 41 -0.83 -8.92 5.98
C VAL A 41 0.12 -9.72 6.88
N LYS A 42 -0.33 -10.90 7.32
CA LYS A 42 0.52 -11.85 8.05
C LYS A 42 1.69 -12.29 7.16
N LYS A 43 2.88 -12.31 7.73
CA LYS A 43 4.11 -12.75 7.07
C LYS A 43 4.47 -14.12 7.64
N GLU A 44 4.79 -15.05 6.76
CA GLU A 44 5.23 -16.39 7.14
C GLU A 44 6.68 -16.58 6.72
N VAL A 45 7.52 -17.04 7.63
CA VAL A 45 8.91 -17.38 7.33
C VAL A 45 8.92 -18.76 6.67
N VAL A 46 9.46 -18.84 5.46
CA VAL A 46 9.51 -20.07 4.66
C VAL A 46 10.87 -20.74 4.76
N ALA A 47 11.95 -19.95 4.89
CA ALA A 47 13.30 -20.47 5.09
C ALA A 47 14.10 -19.57 6.03
N LYS A 48 14.77 -20.18 7.01
CA LYS A 48 15.69 -19.50 7.92
C LYS A 48 17.08 -19.48 7.28
N THR A 49 17.60 -18.30 6.98
CA THR A 49 18.91 -18.14 6.33
C THR A 49 19.87 -17.24 7.08
N GLY A 50 19.38 -16.39 8.01
CA GLY A 50 20.24 -15.53 8.82
C GLY A 50 21.13 -14.56 8.01
N VAL A 51 20.71 -14.16 6.81
CA VAL A 51 21.52 -13.31 5.93
C VAL A 51 21.70 -11.92 6.52
N LYS A 52 22.94 -11.56 6.84
CA LYS A 52 23.29 -10.20 7.29
C LYS A 52 23.18 -9.22 6.12
N LYS A 53 22.32 -8.20 6.29
CA LYS A 53 22.11 -7.16 5.28
C LYS A 53 23.19 -6.09 5.40
N VAL A 54 23.93 -5.88 4.31
CA VAL A 54 24.95 -4.85 4.19
C VAL A 54 24.34 -3.61 3.54
N SER A 55 24.71 -2.43 4.03
CA SER A 55 24.27 -1.16 3.45
C SER A 55 24.76 -1.04 2.00
N GLY A 56 23.93 -0.44 1.14
CA GLY A 56 24.26 -0.31 -0.28
C GLY A 56 23.85 -1.48 -1.18
N TYR A 57 23.32 -2.57 -0.61
CA TYR A 57 22.83 -3.73 -1.37
C TYR A 57 21.32 -3.96 -1.20
N LEU A 58 20.68 -4.39 -2.29
CA LEU A 58 19.30 -4.89 -2.30
C LEU A 58 19.36 -6.42 -2.20
N TYR A 59 18.61 -6.98 -1.26
CA TYR A 59 18.47 -8.42 -1.06
C TYR A 59 17.10 -8.87 -1.55
N PHE A 60 17.06 -9.91 -2.37
CA PHE A 60 15.84 -10.42 -2.97
C PHE A 60 15.92 -11.93 -3.21
N VAL A 61 14.76 -12.53 -3.51
CA VAL A 61 14.65 -13.95 -3.87
C VAL A 61 14.66 -14.08 -5.39
N ASP A 62 15.65 -14.77 -5.95
CA ASP A 62 15.83 -14.96 -7.39
C ASP A 62 14.77 -15.91 -7.99
N LYS A 63 14.85 -16.19 -9.31
CA LYS A 63 13.91 -17.11 -9.98
C LYS A 63 14.01 -18.55 -9.47
N ASN A 64 15.18 -18.96 -9.01
CA ASN A 64 15.45 -20.31 -8.51
C ASN A 64 15.06 -20.47 -7.04
N GLY A 65 14.54 -19.41 -6.39
CA GLY A 65 14.12 -19.46 -5.01
C GLY A 65 15.27 -19.29 -4.01
N ASN A 66 16.38 -18.70 -4.43
CA ASN A 66 17.56 -18.43 -3.59
C ASN A 66 17.67 -16.95 -3.22
N VAL A 67 18.42 -16.66 -2.16
CA VAL A 67 18.69 -15.28 -1.74
C VAL A 67 19.89 -14.74 -2.50
N ALA A 68 19.66 -13.67 -3.26
CA ALA A 68 20.70 -12.94 -3.99
C ALA A 68 20.78 -11.48 -3.53
N ARG A 69 21.94 -10.87 -3.73
CA ARG A 69 22.18 -9.44 -3.49
C ARG A 69 22.62 -8.73 -4.76
N ALA A 70 22.23 -7.47 -4.90
CA ALA A 70 22.72 -6.60 -5.97
C ALA A 70 23.02 -5.20 -5.42
N LYS A 71 24.04 -4.52 -5.96
CA LYS A 71 24.37 -3.14 -5.58
C LYS A 71 23.19 -2.23 -5.95
N MET A 72 22.68 -1.46 -4.98
CA MET A 72 21.57 -0.56 -5.21
C MET A 72 21.98 0.57 -6.14
N ALA A 73 21.24 0.77 -7.23
CA ALA A 73 21.30 2.01 -8.00
C ALA A 73 20.62 3.13 -7.19
N ARG A 74 21.37 3.77 -6.30
CA ARG A 74 20.94 4.97 -5.59
C ARG A 74 21.19 6.17 -6.50
N GLY A 75 20.14 6.96 -6.74
CA GLY A 75 20.19 8.10 -7.63
C GLY A 75 19.61 7.78 -9.01
N ARG A 76 18.29 7.92 -9.15
CA ARG A 76 17.79 8.35 -10.45
C ARG A 76 18.41 9.73 -10.68
N LYS A 77 19.30 9.90 -11.68
CA LYS A 77 19.45 11.23 -12.31
C LYS A 77 18.03 11.71 -12.57
N ALA A 78 17.71 12.96 -12.26
CA ALA A 78 16.37 13.53 -12.43
C ALA A 78 15.93 13.44 -13.89
N GLY A 79 15.50 12.25 -14.32
CA GLY A 79 15.03 11.94 -15.65
C GLY A 79 13.63 12.51 -15.74
N LYS A 80 13.56 13.75 -16.23
CA LYS A 80 12.37 14.48 -16.67
C LYS A 80 11.14 14.13 -15.83
N LYS A 81 10.93 14.90 -14.76
CA LYS A 81 9.57 15.17 -14.28
C LYS A 81 8.72 15.43 -15.53
N LYS A 82 7.76 14.55 -15.86
CA LYS A 82 6.55 15.01 -16.54
C LYS A 82 5.84 15.92 -15.53
N ALA A 83 6.31 17.15 -15.46
CA ALA A 83 5.65 18.27 -14.82
C ALA A 83 4.43 18.63 -15.68
N ALA A 84 3.40 17.79 -15.66
CA ALA A 84 2.12 18.08 -16.30
C ALA A 84 0.99 17.20 -15.73
N LYS A 85 0.71 17.35 -14.45
CA LYS A 85 -0.70 17.43 -14.03
C LYS A 85 -0.81 18.57 -13.05
N LYS A 86 -0.73 19.76 -13.64
CA LYS A 86 -1.03 21.04 -13.02
C LYS A 86 -2.34 20.89 -12.28
N VAL A 87 -2.26 21.14 -10.98
CA VAL A 87 -3.36 21.37 -10.05
C VAL A 87 -4.39 22.27 -10.75
N VAL A 88 -5.48 21.70 -11.26
CA VAL A 88 -6.69 22.47 -11.48
C VAL A 88 -7.28 22.63 -10.09
N LYS A 89 -6.90 23.73 -9.43
CA LYS A 89 -7.68 24.31 -8.35
C LYS A 89 -9.12 24.36 -8.86
N LYS A 90 -9.98 23.46 -8.39
CA LYS A 90 -11.43 23.63 -8.52
C LYS A 90 -11.72 24.91 -7.74
N LYS A 91 -11.77 26.01 -8.48
CA LYS A 91 -12.15 27.34 -8.01
C LYS A 91 -13.51 27.13 -7.36
N ALA A 92 -13.56 27.21 -6.03
CA ALA A 92 -14.80 27.23 -5.29
C ALA A 92 -15.50 28.53 -5.71
N VAL A 93 -16.34 28.44 -6.73
CA VAL A 93 -17.28 29.50 -7.05
C VAL A 93 -18.29 29.47 -5.93
N LYS A 94 -18.15 30.44 -5.01
CA LYS A 94 -19.14 30.83 -4.03
C LYS A 94 -20.47 31.01 -4.77
N LYS A 95 -21.33 29.98 -4.78
CA LYS A 95 -22.71 30.15 -5.22
C LYS A 95 -23.42 30.91 -4.11
N LYS A 96 -23.48 32.22 -4.34
CA LYS A 96 -24.27 33.25 -3.67
C LYS A 96 -25.53 32.65 -3.05
N VAL A 97 -25.57 32.68 -1.71
CA VAL A 97 -26.77 32.46 -0.91
C VAL A 97 -27.81 33.50 -1.34
N VAL A 98 -28.77 33.09 -2.17
CA VAL A 98 -30.01 33.83 -2.32
C VAL A 98 -31.01 33.21 -1.35
N LYS A 99 -31.28 33.99 -0.31
CA LYS A 99 -32.41 33.89 0.61
C LYS A 99 -33.65 33.35 -0.11
N LYS A 100 -34.08 32.11 0.19
CA LYS A 100 -35.52 31.80 0.14
C LYS A 100 -36.03 31.82 1.57
N LYS A 101 -36.63 32.97 1.85
CA LYS A 101 -37.33 33.41 3.05
C LYS A 101 -38.30 32.32 3.51
N ALA A 102 -38.35 32.16 4.82
CA ALA A 102 -39.30 31.34 5.55
C ALA A 102 -40.74 31.58 5.07
N ALA A 103 -41.47 30.50 4.83
CA ALA A 103 -42.92 30.45 5.01
C ALA A 103 -43.19 29.42 6.12
N LYS A 104 -43.47 29.95 7.31
CA LYS A 104 -44.02 29.21 8.45
C LYS A 104 -45.47 28.83 8.12
N LYS A 105 -45.84 27.56 8.31
CA LYS A 105 -47.12 27.11 8.89
C LYS A 105 -47.00 25.58 9.11
N ALA A 106 -46.57 25.14 10.28
CA ALA A 106 -47.42 24.87 11.44
C ALA A 106 -48.42 23.73 11.18
N VAL A 107 -48.01 22.48 11.40
CA VAL A 107 -48.85 21.44 12.04
C VAL A 107 -47.95 20.52 12.88
N LYS A 108 -47.85 20.84 14.18
CA LYS A 108 -47.63 19.84 15.24
C LYS A 108 -49.02 19.30 15.60
N LYS A 109 -49.21 17.97 15.64
CA LYS A 109 -49.83 17.28 16.80
C LYS A 109 -49.78 15.76 16.65
N LYS A 110 -48.86 15.20 17.44
CA LYS A 110 -48.79 13.86 18.02
C LYS A 110 -50.15 13.44 18.61
N PRO A 111 -50.71 12.25 18.34
CA PRO A 111 -51.73 11.67 19.19
C PRO A 111 -51.09 10.85 20.32
N ALA A 112 -51.60 11.08 21.52
CA ALA A 112 -51.16 10.53 22.78
C ALA A 112 -51.63 9.07 22.97
N LYS A 113 -50.78 8.26 23.61
CA LYS A 113 -51.20 7.09 24.39
C LYS A 113 -52.09 7.55 25.55
N LYS A 114 -53.32 7.03 25.65
CA LYS A 114 -54.04 6.86 26.92
C LYS A 114 -55.11 5.77 26.79
N LYS A 115 -54.88 4.71 27.58
CA LYS A 115 -55.81 3.77 28.24
C LYS A 115 -57.22 3.58 27.65
N LYS A 116 -57.53 2.33 27.33
CA LYS A 116 -58.71 1.65 27.88
C LYS A 116 -58.28 0.26 28.32
#